data_AF-A0A316BAR4-F1
#
_entry.id   AF-A0A316BAR4-F1
#
_cell.length_a   1.000
_cell.length_b   1.000
_cell.length_c   1.000
_cell.angle_alpha   90.00
_cell.angle_beta   90.00
_cell.angle_gamma   90.00
#
_symmetry.space_group_name_H-M   'P 1'
#
loop_
_entity.id
_entity.type
_entity.pdbx_description
1 polymer ?
#
loop_
_entity_poly.entity_id
_entity_poly.type
_entity_poly.pdbx_seq_one_letter_code
_entity_poly.pdbx_strand_id
1 'polypeptide(L)'
;MAYLGDYSYSDPAICMVYERVEDETDDDGNPLYGIQYRKVTDLDGLKASGITLLIYFYSSMDNGSAMVTASVEDIALSYNGKLTVLMLDAMEYKDLMDKYEIEAVPEFVLIRKGQADKVFGGMSREYWTVNDVLSWLQENGIS
;
A
#
# COMPACT_ATOMS: atom_id res chain seq x y z
N MET A 1 11.57 10.40 4.57
CA MET A 1 10.56 11.01 3.68
C MET A 1 9.77 12.05 4.49
N ALA A 2 9.47 13.24 3.96
CA ALA A 2 8.87 14.34 4.72
C ALA A 2 7.42 14.10 5.22
N TYR A 3 6.79 13.02 4.75
CA TYR A 3 5.36 12.72 5.00
C TYR A 3 5.17 11.52 5.93
N LEU A 4 6.26 10.89 6.38
CA LEU A 4 6.25 9.66 7.17
C LEU A 4 6.81 9.93 8.57
N GLY A 5 6.24 9.26 9.57
CA GLY A 5 6.69 9.33 10.96
C GLY A 5 7.30 8.01 11.45
N ASP A 6 7.19 7.77 12.75
CA ASP A 6 7.65 6.54 13.42
C ASP A 6 6.99 5.26 12.90
N TYR A 7 7.56 4.12 13.28
CA TYR A 7 6.97 2.82 12.99
C TYR A 7 5.61 2.66 13.67
N SER A 8 4.64 2.10 12.97
CA SER A 8 3.31 1.83 13.51
C SER A 8 2.61 0.70 12.75
N TYR A 9 2.02 -0.23 13.50
CA TYR A 9 1.24 -1.35 12.98
C TYR A 9 -0.27 -1.17 13.18
N SER A 10 -0.68 -0.06 13.78
CA SER A 10 -2.08 0.21 14.16
C SER A 10 -2.59 1.56 13.70
N ASP A 11 -1.72 2.43 13.17
CA ASP A 11 -2.17 3.68 12.57
C ASP A 11 -3.06 3.40 11.35
N PRO A 12 -4.12 4.20 11.15
CA PRO A 12 -5.07 3.94 10.07
C PRO A 12 -4.51 4.28 8.69
N ALA A 13 -3.41 5.03 8.61
CA ALA A 13 -2.66 5.27 7.38
C ALA A 13 -1.19 4.94 7.56
N ILE A 14 -0.73 3.95 6.78
CA ILE A 14 0.62 3.40 6.86
C ILE A 14 1.23 3.34 5.47
N CYS A 15 2.49 3.75 5.34
CA CYS A 15 3.29 3.38 4.18
C CYS A 15 4.16 2.17 4.49
N MET A 16 4.10 1.18 3.62
CA MET A 16 5.06 0.08 3.59
C MET A 16 6.33 0.56 2.86
N VAL A 17 7.46 0.57 3.54
CA VAL A 17 8.75 1.03 2.99
C VAL A 17 9.83 -0.03 3.18
N TYR A 18 10.66 -0.25 2.17
CA TYR A 18 11.81 -1.15 2.31
C TYR A 18 13.00 -0.39 2.90
N GLU A 19 13.24 -0.61 4.19
CA GLU A 19 14.26 0.10 4.97
C GLU A 19 15.04 -0.88 5.84
N ARG A 20 16.14 -0.39 6.42
CA ARG A 20 16.92 -1.16 7.38
C ARG A 20 16.05 -1.55 8.57
N VAL A 21 16.17 -2.80 9.01
CA VAL A 21 15.61 -3.25 10.28
C VAL A 21 16.57 -2.81 11.39
N GLU A 22 16.05 -2.05 12.35
CA GLU A 22 16.87 -1.56 13.46
C GLU A 22 17.37 -2.72 14.33
N ASP A 23 18.64 -2.62 14.73
CA ASP A 23 19.33 -3.60 15.56
C ASP A 23 19.40 -5.04 15.04
N GLU A 24 19.05 -5.29 13.77
CA GLU A 24 19.18 -6.58 13.13
C GLU A 24 20.31 -6.62 12.10
N THR A 25 21.16 -7.64 12.22
CA THR A 25 22.25 -7.94 11.29
C THR A 25 22.27 -9.42 10.93
N ASP A 26 22.81 -9.74 9.76
CA ASP A 26 23.14 -11.13 9.41
C ASP A 26 24.33 -11.67 10.24
N ASP A 27 24.68 -12.94 10.01
CA ASP A 27 25.79 -13.62 10.70
C ASP A 27 27.16 -12.95 10.47
N ASP A 28 27.28 -12.14 9.41
CA ASP A 28 28.48 -11.39 9.04
C ASP A 28 28.47 -9.95 9.57
N GLY A 29 27.40 -9.54 10.28
CA GLY A 29 27.24 -8.20 10.84
C GLY A 29 26.74 -7.14 9.84
N ASN A 30 26.28 -7.54 8.66
CA ASN A 30 25.67 -6.61 7.70
C ASN A 30 24.22 -6.28 8.13
N PRO A 31 23.76 -5.04 7.96
CA PRO A 31 22.40 -4.66 8.32
C PRO A 31 21.36 -5.42 7.48
N LEU A 32 20.34 -5.94 8.15
CA LEU A 32 19.18 -6.52 7.48
C LEU A 32 18.20 -5.43 7.03
N TYR A 33 17.47 -5.72 5.95
CA TYR A 33 16.46 -4.84 5.37
C TYR A 33 15.15 -5.60 5.23
N GLY A 34 14.04 -4.89 5.39
CA GLY A 34 12.71 -5.47 5.30
C GLY A 34 11.64 -4.42 5.12
N ILE A 35 10.41 -4.86 4.89
CA ILE A 35 9.25 -3.97 4.85
C ILE A 35 8.96 -3.46 6.26
N GLN A 36 9.05 -2.14 6.41
CA GLN A 36 8.72 -1.40 7.61
C GLN A 36 7.40 -0.65 7.41
N TYR A 37 6.64 -0.56 8.49
CA TYR A 37 5.34 0.09 8.51
C TYR A 37 5.50 1.47 9.13
N ARG A 38 5.50 2.53 8.31
CA ARG A 38 5.68 3.92 8.77
C ARG A 38 4.33 4.63 8.80
N LYS A 39 3.98 5.25 9.92
CA LYS A 39 2.76 6.09 9.98
C LYS A 39 2.84 7.24 8.98
N VAL A 40 1.72 7.55 8.34
CA VAL A 40 1.62 8.72 7.46
C VAL A 40 1.26 9.95 8.29
N THR A 41 2.07 11.00 8.22
CA THR A 41 1.86 12.26 8.96
C THR A 41 1.24 13.36 8.10
N ASP A 42 1.37 13.25 6.77
CA ASP A 42 0.76 14.17 5.81
C ASP A 42 0.34 13.39 4.55
N LEU A 43 -0.91 12.91 4.55
CA LEU A 43 -1.47 12.10 3.47
C LEU A 43 -1.67 12.92 2.18
N ASP A 44 -2.07 14.18 2.29
CA ASP A 44 -2.31 15.02 1.11
C ASP A 44 -1.00 15.42 0.45
N GLY A 45 0.01 15.79 1.23
CA GLY A 45 1.36 16.02 0.74
C GLY A 45 1.96 14.78 0.09
N LEU A 46 1.75 13.60 0.68
CA LEU A 46 2.19 12.32 0.09
C LEU A 46 1.55 12.08 -1.27
N LYS A 47 0.21 12.22 -1.40
CA LYS A 47 -0.50 12.09 -2.69
C LYS A 47 -0.06 13.12 -3.71
N ALA A 48 0.26 14.34 -3.28
CA ALA A 48 0.72 15.43 -4.16
C ALA A 48 2.22 15.37 -4.51
N SER A 49 3.01 14.53 -3.80
CA SER A 49 4.47 14.48 -3.92
C SER A 49 4.97 14.05 -5.31
N GLY A 50 4.12 13.39 -6.08
CA GLY A 50 4.47 12.81 -7.38
C GLY A 50 5.06 11.40 -7.29
N ILE A 51 5.18 10.84 -6.09
CA ILE A 51 5.46 9.41 -5.89
C ILE A 51 4.28 8.61 -6.47
N THR A 52 4.59 7.52 -7.17
CA THR A 52 3.55 6.54 -7.58
C THR A 52 3.08 5.78 -6.36
N LEU A 53 1.78 5.86 -6.05
CA LEU A 53 1.20 5.20 -4.89
C LEU A 53 0.28 4.06 -5.33
N LEU A 54 0.41 2.92 -4.67
CA LEU A 54 -0.62 1.89 -4.63
C LEU A 54 -1.32 1.99 -3.28
N ILE A 55 -2.54 2.52 -3.28
CA ILE A 55 -3.39 2.48 -2.09
C ILE A 55 -3.97 1.07 -1.96
N TYR A 56 -3.85 0.49 -0.77
CA TYR A 56 -4.51 -0.73 -0.34
C TYR A 56 -5.51 -0.39 0.76
N PHE A 57 -6.80 -0.44 0.43
CA PHE A 57 -7.87 -0.27 1.42
C PHE A 57 -8.11 -1.60 2.13
N TYR A 58 -7.96 -1.60 3.46
CA TYR A 58 -8.23 -2.74 4.32
C TYR A 58 -9.28 -2.36 5.38
N SER A 59 -9.71 -3.33 6.18
CA SER A 59 -10.55 -3.07 7.36
C SER A 59 -9.89 -3.65 8.59
N SER A 60 -9.65 -2.82 9.61
CA SER A 60 -9.19 -3.29 10.93
C SER A 60 -10.24 -4.13 11.67
N MET A 61 -11.50 -4.09 11.23
CA MET A 61 -12.61 -4.86 11.79
C MET A 61 -12.73 -6.25 11.15
N ASP A 62 -11.98 -6.54 10.09
CA ASP A 62 -12.02 -7.83 9.38
C ASP A 62 -10.64 -8.51 9.33
N ASN A 63 -10.54 -9.60 10.09
CA ASN A 63 -9.34 -10.45 10.15
C ASN A 63 -9.14 -11.31 8.89
N GLY A 64 -10.10 -11.34 7.95
CA GLY A 64 -10.00 -12.07 6.68
C GLY A 64 -8.95 -11.50 5.70
N SER A 65 -8.47 -10.28 5.96
CA SER A 65 -7.52 -9.57 5.09
C SER A 65 -6.04 -9.96 5.31
N ALA A 66 -5.70 -10.72 6.36
CA ALA A 66 -4.31 -10.98 6.73
C ALA A 66 -3.47 -11.64 5.61
N MET A 67 -4.05 -12.60 4.87
CA MET A 67 -3.37 -13.22 3.73
C MET A 67 -3.12 -12.24 2.59
N VAL A 68 -4.06 -11.33 2.33
CA VAL A 68 -3.92 -10.29 1.30
C VAL A 68 -2.85 -9.30 1.74
N THR A 69 -2.86 -8.86 2.99
CA THR A 69 -1.84 -7.95 3.54
C THR A 69 -0.43 -8.52 3.37
N ALA A 70 -0.20 -9.81 3.67
CA ALA A 70 1.10 -10.45 3.45
C ALA A 70 1.51 -10.42 1.96
N SER A 71 0.59 -10.70 1.05
CA SER A 71 0.87 -10.60 -0.40
C SER A 71 1.09 -9.15 -0.86
N VAL A 72 0.54 -8.16 -0.16
CA VAL A 72 0.77 -6.74 -0.42
C VAL A 72 2.16 -6.30 0.06
N GLU A 73 2.71 -6.90 1.13
CA GLU A 73 4.11 -6.71 1.50
C GLU A 73 5.05 -7.21 0.40
N ASP A 74 4.75 -8.36 -0.21
CA ASP A 74 5.52 -8.89 -1.36
C ASP A 74 5.47 -7.93 -2.55
N ILE A 75 4.33 -7.26 -2.79
CA ILE A 75 4.21 -6.18 -3.80
C ILE A 75 5.12 -5.01 -3.43
N ALA A 76 5.05 -4.52 -2.18
CA ALA A 76 5.86 -3.40 -1.70
C ALA A 76 7.36 -3.67 -1.85
N LEU A 77 7.78 -4.91 -1.58
CA LEU A 77 9.15 -5.36 -1.76
C LEU A 77 9.54 -5.43 -3.24
N SER A 78 8.74 -6.12 -4.06
CA SER A 78 9.04 -6.37 -5.48
C SER A 78 9.07 -5.10 -6.32
N TYR A 79 8.27 -4.10 -5.94
CA TYR A 79 8.19 -2.81 -6.61
C TYR A 79 8.86 -1.67 -5.84
N ASN A 80 9.73 -2.00 -4.88
CA ASN A 80 10.49 -0.99 -4.16
C ASN A 80 11.23 -0.04 -5.13
N GLY A 81 11.09 1.26 -4.91
CA GLY A 81 11.63 2.31 -5.77
C GLY A 81 10.80 2.60 -7.04
N LYS A 82 9.80 1.79 -7.38
CA LYS A 82 8.88 2.00 -8.52
C LYS A 82 7.51 2.51 -8.08
N LEU A 83 7.00 1.97 -6.97
CA LEU A 83 5.79 2.41 -6.31
C LEU A 83 5.98 2.36 -4.79
N THR A 84 5.17 3.11 -4.07
CA THR A 84 5.03 2.99 -2.61
C THR A 84 3.63 2.50 -2.29
N VAL A 85 3.53 1.48 -1.43
CA VAL A 85 2.24 0.99 -0.95
C VAL A 85 1.78 1.85 0.23
N LEU A 86 0.55 2.36 0.13
CA LEU A 86 -0.14 3.12 1.16
C LEU A 86 -1.34 2.31 1.64
N MET A 87 -1.28 1.76 2.84
CA MET A 87 -2.40 1.09 3.48
C MET A 87 -3.30 2.11 4.13
N LEU A 88 -4.61 2.04 3.87
CA LEU A 88 -5.61 2.89 4.51
C LEU A 88 -6.73 2.04 5.12
N ASP A 89 -7.07 2.29 6.38
CA ASP A 89 -8.25 1.70 7.00
C ASP A 89 -9.52 2.34 6.42
N ALA A 90 -10.32 1.55 5.73
CA ALA A 90 -11.57 1.98 5.12
C ALA A 90 -12.57 2.56 6.14
N MET A 91 -12.48 2.15 7.40
CA MET A 91 -13.36 2.68 8.46
C MET A 91 -13.05 4.13 8.81
N GLU A 92 -11.78 4.52 8.70
CA GLU A 92 -11.29 5.87 9.02
C GLU A 92 -11.22 6.77 7.77
N TYR A 93 -11.05 6.19 6.59
CA TYR A 93 -10.89 6.92 5.31
C TYR A 93 -12.11 6.82 4.38
N LYS A 94 -13.32 6.97 4.94
CA LYS A 94 -14.59 6.88 4.20
C LYS A 94 -14.71 7.86 3.04
N ASP A 95 -14.22 9.09 3.19
CA ASP A 95 -14.25 10.09 2.12
C ASP A 95 -13.48 9.63 0.87
N LEU A 96 -12.40 8.85 1.05
CA LEU A 96 -11.66 8.26 -0.07
C LEU A 96 -12.35 7.04 -0.65
N MET A 97 -13.00 6.23 0.19
CA MET A 97 -13.87 5.13 -0.27
C MET A 97 -14.98 5.68 -1.17
N ASP A 98 -15.67 6.74 -0.73
CA ASP A 98 -16.73 7.41 -1.49
C ASP A 98 -16.19 8.02 -2.79
N LYS A 99 -15.04 8.71 -2.74
CA LYS A 99 -14.39 9.30 -3.93
C LYS A 99 -14.12 8.25 -5.02
N TYR A 100 -13.70 7.06 -4.63
CA TYR A 100 -13.33 5.98 -5.54
C TYR A 100 -14.47 4.97 -5.78
N GLU A 101 -15.67 5.23 -5.26
CA GLU A 101 -16.84 4.36 -5.37
C GLU A 101 -16.56 2.92 -4.89
N ILE A 102 -15.80 2.79 -3.79
CA ILE A 102 -15.44 1.50 -3.21
C ILE A 102 -16.49 1.11 -2.16
N GLU A 103 -17.18 -0.02 -2.37
CA GLU A 103 -18.21 -0.51 -1.45
C GLU A 103 -17.74 -1.70 -0.59
N ALA A 104 -16.63 -2.34 -0.96
CA ALA A 104 -16.07 -3.48 -0.25
C ALA A 104 -14.53 -3.45 -0.24
N VAL A 105 -13.96 -4.02 0.81
CA VAL A 105 -12.51 -4.23 0.96
C VAL A 105 -12.20 -5.73 0.98
N PRO A 106 -10.98 -6.16 0.59
CA PRO A 106 -9.87 -5.33 0.14
C PRO A 106 -10.04 -4.75 -1.27
N GLU A 107 -9.52 -3.53 -1.49
CA GLU A 107 -9.54 -2.86 -2.80
C GLU A 107 -8.28 -2.00 -3.01
N PHE A 108 -7.93 -1.75 -4.28
CA PHE A 108 -6.70 -1.06 -4.66
C PHE A 108 -6.94 0.15 -5.55
N VAL A 109 -6.16 1.20 -5.32
CA VAL A 109 -6.14 2.40 -6.16
C VAL A 109 -4.71 2.78 -6.52
N LEU A 110 -4.44 2.96 -7.81
CA LEU A 110 -3.16 3.43 -8.32
C LEU A 110 -3.22 4.93 -8.58
N ILE A 111 -2.35 5.68 -7.90
CA ILE A 111 -2.18 7.13 -8.09
C ILE A 111 -0.83 7.39 -8.76
N ARG A 112 -0.86 8.17 -9.85
CA ARG A 112 0.33 8.58 -10.60
C ARG A 112 0.23 10.03 -11.01
N LYS A 113 1.33 10.76 -10.87
CA LYS A 113 1.40 12.16 -11.31
C LYS A 113 1.06 12.28 -12.80
N GLY A 114 0.09 13.15 -13.10
CA GLY A 114 -0.29 13.47 -14.48
C GLY A 114 -1.13 12.39 -15.17
N GLN A 115 -1.60 11.38 -14.44
CA GLN A 115 -2.56 10.39 -14.93
C GLN A 115 -3.80 10.40 -14.04
N ALA A 116 -4.94 9.98 -14.59
CA ALA A 116 -6.12 9.74 -13.77
C ALA A 116 -5.86 8.57 -12.82
N ASP A 117 -6.32 8.69 -11.58
CA ASP A 117 -6.33 7.61 -10.60
C ASP A 117 -7.08 6.39 -11.18
N LYS A 118 -6.60 5.19 -10.88
CA LYS A 118 -7.22 3.95 -11.38
C LYS A 118 -7.59 3.03 -10.23
N VAL A 119 -8.81 2.54 -10.23
CA VAL A 119 -9.30 1.53 -9.28
C VAL A 119 -9.11 0.14 -9.91
N PHE A 120 -8.66 -0.84 -9.12
CA PHE A 120 -8.50 -2.22 -9.60
C PHE A 120 -9.86 -2.86 -9.94
N GLY A 121 -10.88 -2.57 -9.12
CA GLY A 121 -12.27 -2.93 -9.39
C GLY A 121 -12.54 -4.39 -9.04
N GLY A 122 -12.11 -4.82 -7.87
CA GLY A 122 -12.28 -6.19 -7.38
C GLY A 122 -13.75 -6.61 -7.30
N MET A 123 -14.65 -5.68 -7.00
CA MET A 123 -16.10 -5.96 -6.90
C MET A 123 -16.76 -6.34 -8.23
N SER A 124 -16.17 -5.95 -9.37
CA SER A 124 -16.68 -6.32 -10.69
C SER A 124 -16.33 -7.76 -11.09
N ARG A 125 -15.59 -8.47 -10.23
CA ARG A 125 -15.07 -9.82 -10.46
C ARG A 125 -15.75 -10.78 -9.50
N GLU A 126 -16.06 -11.98 -9.99
CA GLU A 126 -16.57 -13.07 -9.15
C GLU A 126 -15.52 -13.51 -8.12
N TYR A 127 -14.25 -13.50 -8.53
CA TYR A 127 -13.10 -13.80 -7.69
C TYR A 127 -11.85 -13.09 -8.24
N TRP A 128 -10.93 -12.73 -7.37
CA TRP A 128 -9.62 -12.20 -7.74
C TRP A 128 -8.55 -12.62 -6.73
N THR A 129 -7.30 -12.58 -7.17
CA THR A 129 -6.10 -12.88 -6.40
C THR A 129 -5.09 -11.74 -6.50
N VAL A 130 -4.04 -11.77 -5.68
CA VAL A 130 -2.96 -10.77 -5.78
C VAL A 130 -2.24 -10.82 -7.14
N ASN A 131 -2.23 -11.97 -7.82
CA ASN A 131 -1.69 -12.05 -9.20
C ASN A 131 -2.50 -11.21 -10.20
N ASP A 132 -3.81 -11.05 -9.98
CA ASP A 132 -4.64 -10.17 -10.80
C ASP A 132 -4.27 -8.71 -10.55
N VAL A 133 -3.98 -8.34 -9.29
CA VAL A 133 -3.49 -6.99 -8.94
C VAL A 133 -2.13 -6.72 -9.58
N LEU A 134 -1.21 -7.70 -9.53
CA LEU A 134 0.09 -7.61 -10.19
C LEU A 134 -0.03 -7.42 -11.71
N SER A 135 -0.90 -8.20 -12.34
CA SER A 135 -1.17 -8.09 -13.78
C SER A 135 -1.75 -6.72 -14.12
N TRP A 136 -2.70 -6.24 -13.33
CA TRP A 136 -3.27 -4.90 -13.47
C TRP A 136 -2.22 -3.79 -13.29
N LEU A 137 -1.29 -3.90 -12.35
CA LEU A 137 -0.18 -2.95 -12.21
C LEU A 137 0.68 -2.90 -13.49
N GLN A 138 0.99 -4.06 -14.06
CA GLN A 138 1.76 -4.16 -15.30
C GLN A 138 1.02 -3.58 -16.51
N GLU A 139 -0.27 -3.86 -16.65
CA GLU A 139 -1.16 -3.25 -17.66
C GLU A 139 -1.19 -1.72 -17.54
N ASN A 140 -1.01 -1.22 -16.32
CA ASN A 140 -0.91 0.21 -16.01
C ASN A 140 0.52 0.77 -16.08
N GLY A 141 1.45 0.02 -16.66
CA GLY A 141 2.82 0.46 -16.94
C GLY A 141 3.70 0.56 -15.70
N ILE A 142 3.42 -0.26 -14.68
CA ILE A 142 4.29 -0.47 -13.53
C ILE A 142 5.05 -1.77 -13.77
N SER A 143 6.34 -1.68 -14.09
CA SER A 143 7.19 -2.82 -14.48
C SER A 143 8.48 -2.87 -13.70
#